data_AF-A0A9P7DMU8-F1
#
_entry.id   AF-A0A9P7DMU8-F1
#
_cell.length_a   1.000
_cell.length_b   1.000
_cell.length_c   1.000
_cell.angle_alpha   90.00
_cell.angle_beta   90.00
_cell.angle_gamma   90.00
#
_symmetry.space_group_name_H-M   'P 1'
#
loop_
_entity.id
_entity.type
_entity.pdbx_description
1 polymer ?
#
loop_
_entity_poly.entity_id
_entity_poly.type
_entity_poly.pdbx_seq_one_letter_code
_entity_poly.pdbx_strand_id
1 'polypeptide(L)'
;MTKSLNELIHWVVIPRSLSRWKGLLSAIRDSDLVTFMEPRVLYRLQVCSPFPLPCIHSHLLILPTTEQVPIDDFALAFSRAEILIPGSGLALPTWDAPVYHCESTFRLLDSPPPSLAPLIPPYAAPRLNLSISERYGHGL
;
A
#
# COMPACT_ATOMS: atom_id res chain seq x y z
N MET A 1 12.84 -31.07 1.06
CA MET A 1 11.75 -31.71 0.28
C MET A 1 11.56 -30.85 -0.96
N THR A 2 11.81 -31.39 -2.15
CA THR A 2 11.65 -30.69 -3.43
C THR A 2 10.22 -30.86 -3.92
N LYS A 3 9.48 -29.77 -4.09
CA LYS A 3 8.13 -29.78 -4.70
C LYS A 3 8.21 -30.25 -6.16
N SER A 4 7.18 -30.93 -6.63
CA SER A 4 7.02 -31.22 -8.06
C SER A 4 6.79 -29.91 -8.83
N LEU A 5 7.20 -29.83 -10.11
CA LEU A 5 6.99 -28.63 -10.95
C LEU A 5 5.50 -28.23 -11.02
N ASN A 6 4.59 -29.20 -10.95
CA ASN A 6 3.13 -28.97 -10.98
C ASN A 6 2.57 -28.48 -9.62
N GLU A 7 3.40 -28.38 -8.58
CA GLU A 7 3.04 -27.89 -7.25
C GLU A 7 3.67 -26.52 -6.95
N LEU A 8 4.50 -25.99 -7.87
CA LEU A 8 5.13 -24.69 -7.72
C LEU A 8 4.12 -23.59 -7.98
N ILE A 9 4.00 -22.70 -7.01
CA ILE A 9 3.21 -21.47 -7.15
C ILE A 9 4.17 -20.37 -7.57
N HIS A 10 3.80 -19.59 -8.58
CA HIS A 10 4.50 -18.35 -8.89
C HIS A 10 3.86 -17.20 -8.15
N TRP A 11 4.60 -16.60 -7.22
CA TRP A 11 4.16 -15.44 -6.45
C TRP A 11 4.63 -14.15 -7.13
N VAL A 12 3.69 -13.25 -7.40
CA VAL A 12 4.02 -11.85 -7.73
C VAL A 12 3.65 -10.99 -6.54
N VAL A 13 4.63 -10.24 -6.02
CA VAL A 13 4.47 -9.35 -4.87
C VAL A 13 4.83 -7.91 -5.23
N ILE A 14 4.04 -6.96 -4.72
CA ILE A 14 4.17 -5.53 -5.03
C ILE A 14 4.20 -4.73 -3.72
N PRO A 15 5.39 -4.58 -3.10
CA PRO A 15 5.52 -3.88 -1.83
C PRO A 15 5.31 -2.37 -1.99
N ARG A 16 4.66 -1.77 -0.99
CA ARG A 16 4.38 -0.33 -0.95
C ARG A 16 5.12 0.46 0.14
N SER A 17 5.94 -0.22 0.93
CA SER A 17 6.64 0.39 2.05
C SER A 17 7.91 -0.40 2.33
N LEU A 18 8.88 0.21 3.00
CA LEU A 18 10.16 -0.42 3.30
C LEU A 18 10.00 -1.58 4.30
N SER A 19 9.12 -1.45 5.29
CA SER A 19 8.83 -2.52 6.24
C SER A 19 8.15 -3.69 5.55
N ARG A 20 7.22 -3.40 4.64
CA ARG A 20 6.60 -4.41 3.78
C ARG A 20 7.61 -5.14 2.92
N TRP A 21 8.48 -4.38 2.26
CA TRP A 21 9.54 -4.92 1.43
C TRP A 21 10.45 -5.85 2.23
N LYS A 22 10.93 -5.41 3.40
CA LYS A 22 11.76 -6.24 4.29
C LYS A 22 11.03 -7.50 4.77
N GLY A 23 9.77 -7.39 5.21
CA GLY A 23 9.01 -8.54 5.68
C GLY A 23 8.73 -9.58 4.59
N LEU A 24 8.53 -9.14 3.35
CA LEU A 24 8.32 -10.02 2.19
C LEU A 24 9.62 -10.63 1.66
N LEU A 25 10.81 -10.14 2.03
CA LEU A 25 12.08 -10.83 1.77
C LEU A 25 12.19 -12.19 2.48
N SER A 26 11.26 -12.52 3.37
CA SER A 26 11.04 -13.90 3.79
C SER A 26 10.87 -14.89 2.62
N ALA A 27 10.58 -14.38 1.41
CA ALA A 27 10.56 -15.12 0.13
C ALA A 27 11.87 -15.87 -0.16
N ILE A 28 13.01 -15.36 0.31
CA ILE A 28 14.32 -16.03 0.14
C ILE A 28 14.33 -17.41 0.83
N ARG A 29 13.47 -17.59 1.83
CA ARG A 29 13.31 -18.85 2.58
C ARG A 29 12.26 -19.77 1.96
N ASP A 30 11.52 -19.32 0.95
CA ASP A 30 10.49 -20.11 0.27
C ASP A 30 11.10 -20.95 -0.87
N SER A 31 10.50 -22.11 -1.12
CA SER A 31 10.79 -22.97 -2.27
C SER A 31 10.14 -22.52 -3.57
N ASP A 32 9.13 -21.65 -3.48
CA ASP A 32 8.36 -21.13 -4.60
C ASP A 32 9.06 -19.94 -5.30
N LEU A 33 8.81 -19.75 -6.60
CA LEU A 33 9.36 -18.60 -7.33
C LEU A 33 8.61 -17.33 -6.89
N VAL A 34 9.35 -16.32 -6.46
CA VAL A 34 8.79 -15.01 -6.08
C VAL A 34 9.34 -13.90 -6.97
N THR A 35 8.45 -13.19 -7.68
CA THR A 35 8.78 -12.00 -8.45
C THR A 35 8.38 -10.75 -7.68
N PHE A 36 9.36 -9.89 -7.40
CA PHE A 36 9.16 -8.60 -6.78
C PHE A 36 8.97 -7.52 -7.86
N MET A 37 7.81 -6.87 -7.87
CA MET A 37 7.61 -5.64 -8.65
C MET A 37 7.75 -4.46 -7.71
N GLU A 38 8.93 -3.83 -7.72
CA GLU A 38 9.17 -2.68 -6.87
C GLU A 38 8.92 -1.37 -7.65
N PRO A 39 7.96 -0.55 -7.22
CA PRO A 39 7.73 0.74 -7.84
C PRO A 39 8.88 1.70 -7.60
N ARG A 40 9.63 1.97 -8.67
CA ARG A 40 10.77 2.90 -8.68
C ARG A 40 10.48 4.25 -8.03
N VAL A 41 9.22 4.73 -8.13
CA VAL A 41 8.81 6.02 -7.56
C VAL A 41 8.94 6.05 -6.03
N LEU A 42 8.83 4.91 -5.34
CA LEU A 42 8.88 4.84 -3.87
C LEU A 42 10.31 4.86 -3.30
N TYR A 43 11.34 4.66 -4.13
CA TYR A 43 12.74 4.70 -3.67
C TYR A 43 13.20 6.08 -3.22
N ARG A 44 12.62 7.13 -3.82
CA ARG A 44 13.00 8.54 -3.59
C ARG A 44 11.95 9.30 -2.81
N LEU A 45 10.72 8.81 -2.83
CA LEU A 45 9.66 9.31 -1.97
C LEU A 45 9.82 8.64 -0.62
N GLN A 46 10.12 9.40 0.43
CA GLN A 46 9.88 8.94 1.78
C GLN A 46 8.38 8.73 1.90
N VAL A 47 7.91 7.51 1.65
CA VAL A 47 6.51 7.18 1.89
C VAL A 47 6.30 7.10 3.37
N CYS A 48 6.05 8.28 3.89
CA CYS A 48 5.46 8.56 5.15
C CYS A 48 3.94 8.48 4.94
N SER A 49 3.26 7.63 5.68
CA SER A 49 1.87 7.91 6.04
C SER A 49 1.77 7.67 7.55
N PRO A 50 1.29 8.65 8.34
CA PRO A 50 0.11 9.47 8.06
C PRO A 50 0.35 11.00 8.11
N PHE A 51 0.13 11.68 6.97
CA PHE A 51 0.02 13.15 6.75
C PHE A 51 1.31 14.00 7.00
N PRO A 52 1.53 15.16 6.32
CA PRO A 52 0.65 15.95 5.44
C PRO A 52 1.17 16.25 4.01
N LEU A 53 0.27 16.65 3.11
CA LEU A 53 0.57 17.40 1.86
C LEU A 53 -0.45 18.55 1.73
N PRO A 54 -0.16 19.73 1.12
CA PRO A 54 1.11 20.37 0.81
C PRO A 54 1.34 21.65 1.65
N CYS A 55 2.59 21.95 1.99
CA CYS A 55 2.97 23.24 2.56
C CYS A 55 2.98 24.30 1.44
N ILE A 56 1.98 25.17 1.40
CA ILE A 56 2.03 26.45 0.66
C ILE A 56 2.16 27.64 1.63
N HIS A 57 2.68 27.40 2.84
CA HIS A 57 3.17 28.47 3.71
C HIS A 57 4.55 28.09 4.22
N SER A 58 5.51 28.88 3.77
CA SER A 58 6.90 28.90 4.14
C SER A 58 7.08 29.00 5.66
N HIS A 59 8.06 28.26 6.19
CA HIS A 59 8.58 28.31 7.56
C HIS A 59 7.79 27.62 8.70
N LEU A 60 7.52 26.32 8.60
CA LEU A 60 7.49 25.46 9.80
C LEU A 60 7.93 24.02 9.49
N LEU A 61 8.76 23.48 10.38
CA LEU A 61 9.57 22.26 10.24
C LEU A 61 8.76 21.02 9.82
N ILE A 62 8.97 20.55 8.59
CA ILE A 62 8.61 19.20 8.16
C ILE A 62 9.67 18.27 8.75
N LEU A 63 9.40 17.60 9.86
CA LEU A 63 10.13 16.38 10.20
C LEU A 63 9.61 15.30 9.25
N PRO A 64 10.39 14.81 8.26
CA PRO A 64 9.94 13.67 7.50
C PRO A 64 9.85 12.49 8.47
N THR A 65 8.64 12.00 8.75
CA THR A 65 8.49 10.80 9.56
C THR A 65 9.00 9.65 8.69
N THR A 66 10.24 9.23 8.92
CA THR A 66 10.80 8.06 8.25
C THR A 66 10.00 6.84 8.70
N GLU A 67 9.59 6.01 7.74
CA GLU A 67 9.00 4.71 8.06
C GLU A 67 9.96 3.94 8.98
N GLN A 68 9.48 3.53 10.15
CA GLN A 68 10.28 2.77 11.10
C GLN A 68 10.31 1.31 10.66
N VAL A 69 11.45 0.89 10.12
CA VAL A 69 11.68 -0.49 9.70
C VAL A 69 12.37 -1.23 10.86
N PRO A 70 11.81 -2.34 11.37
CA PRO A 70 12.47 -3.15 12.39
C PRO A 70 13.88 -3.55 11.95
N ILE A 71 14.86 -3.47 12.84
CA ILE A 71 16.24 -3.88 12.56
C ILE A 71 16.34 -5.41 12.52
N ASP A 72 15.63 -6.09 13.41
CA ASP A 72 15.60 -7.54 13.48
C ASP A 72 14.87 -8.16 12.27
N ASP A 73 15.09 -9.47 12.09
CA ASP A 73 14.37 -10.26 11.10
C ASP A 73 12.89 -10.37 11.46
N PHE A 74 12.03 -10.13 10.47
CA PHE A 74 10.61 -10.45 10.58
C PHE A 74 10.08 -10.93 9.23
N ALA A 75 8.96 -11.65 9.26
CA ALA A 75 8.33 -12.19 8.07
C ALA A 75 6.88 -11.70 7.98
N LEU A 76 6.45 -11.37 6.77
CA LEU A 76 5.05 -11.12 6.45
C LEU A 76 4.53 -12.30 5.65
N ALA A 77 3.29 -12.70 5.93
CA ALA A 77 2.65 -13.78 5.20
C ALA A 77 2.34 -13.34 3.76
N PHE A 78 2.72 -14.17 2.78
CA PHE A 78 2.26 -14.01 1.40
C PHE A 78 0.74 -14.19 1.30
N SER A 79 0.17 -13.70 0.20
CA SER A 79 -1.28 -13.83 -0.10
C SER A 79 -2.22 -13.17 0.91
N ARG A 80 -1.74 -12.19 1.67
CA ARG A 80 -2.59 -11.44 2.60
C ARG A 80 -2.81 -10.02 2.09
N ALA A 81 -4.07 -9.69 1.83
CA ALA A 81 -4.48 -8.32 1.63
C ALA A 81 -4.54 -7.57 2.97
N GLU A 82 -4.20 -6.29 2.96
CA GLU A 82 -4.33 -5.41 4.12
C GLU A 82 -5.39 -4.35 3.87
N ILE A 83 -6.18 -4.06 4.90
CA ILE A 83 -7.11 -2.95 4.92
C ILE A 83 -6.33 -1.72 5.41
N LEU A 84 -6.12 -0.75 4.53
CA LEU A 84 -5.45 0.50 4.89
C LEU A 84 -6.40 1.52 5.53
N ILE A 85 -7.58 1.68 4.93
CA ILE A 85 -8.58 2.63 5.38
C ILE A 85 -9.85 1.83 5.62
N PRO A 86 -10.30 1.70 6.88
CA PRO A 86 -11.57 1.03 7.18
C PRO A 86 -12.77 1.91 6.78
N GLY A 87 -13.88 1.26 6.46
CA GLY A 87 -15.11 1.85 5.93
C GLY A 87 -16.25 0.82 5.85
N SER A 88 -17.41 1.19 5.31
CA SER A 88 -18.64 0.39 5.48
C SER A 88 -19.53 0.23 4.23
N GLY A 89 -19.12 0.73 3.06
CA GLY A 89 -20.00 0.89 1.89
C GLY A 89 -19.42 0.47 0.54
N LEU A 90 -18.10 0.50 0.33
CA LEU A 90 -17.45 -0.02 -0.89
C LEU A 90 -16.07 -0.55 -0.55
N ALA A 91 -15.64 -1.67 -1.12
CA ALA A 91 -14.25 -2.12 -1.06
C ALA A 91 -13.54 -1.72 -2.36
N LEU A 92 -12.45 -0.97 -2.25
CA LEU A 92 -11.60 -0.61 -3.37
C LEU A 92 -10.30 -1.43 -3.29
N PRO A 93 -10.16 -2.53 -4.06
CA PRO A 93 -8.91 -3.26 -4.17
C PRO A 93 -7.93 -2.49 -5.05
N THR A 94 -6.76 -2.16 -4.52
CA THR A 94 -5.68 -1.52 -5.31
C THR A 94 -4.33 -2.14 -4.95
N TRP A 95 -3.31 -1.84 -5.74
CA TRP A 95 -1.93 -2.20 -5.46
C TRP A 95 -1.02 -1.08 -5.95
N ASP A 96 0.23 -1.10 -5.49
CA ASP A 96 1.28 -0.22 -6.00
C ASP A 96 1.04 1.30 -5.79
N ALA A 97 1.62 2.13 -6.65
CA ALA A 97 1.52 3.58 -6.67
C ALA A 97 0.08 4.13 -6.73
N PRO A 98 -0.89 3.53 -7.46
CA PRO A 98 -2.30 3.96 -7.43
C PRO A 98 -2.89 4.04 -6.02
N VAL A 99 -2.42 3.24 -5.07
CA VAL A 99 -2.88 3.29 -3.68
C VAL A 99 -2.75 4.70 -3.09
N TYR A 100 -1.66 5.43 -3.35
CA TYR A 100 -1.48 6.77 -2.77
C TYR A 100 -2.48 7.78 -3.34
N HIS A 101 -2.84 7.62 -4.60
CA HIS A 101 -3.91 8.42 -5.21
C HIS A 101 -5.25 8.10 -4.57
N CYS A 102 -5.54 6.83 -4.31
CA CYS A 102 -6.76 6.42 -3.63
C CYS A 102 -6.80 6.96 -2.19
N GLU A 103 -5.72 6.81 -1.42
CA GLU A 103 -5.61 7.33 -0.05
C GLU A 103 -5.79 8.85 -0.01
N SER A 104 -5.14 9.58 -0.92
CA SER A 104 -5.28 11.04 -1.02
C SER A 104 -6.71 11.45 -1.41
N THR A 105 -7.33 10.70 -2.32
CA THR A 105 -8.72 10.94 -2.75
C THR A 105 -9.69 10.71 -1.60
N PHE A 106 -9.53 9.64 -0.82
CA PHE A 106 -10.39 9.37 0.33
C PHE A 106 -10.27 10.47 1.38
N ARG A 107 -9.07 11.00 1.63
CA ARG A 107 -8.87 12.15 2.54
C ARG A 107 -9.57 13.40 2.05
N LEU A 108 -9.50 13.67 0.74
CA LEU A 108 -10.20 14.81 0.14
C LEU A 108 -11.72 14.64 0.27
N LEU A 109 -12.24 13.43 0.08
CA LEU A 109 -13.68 13.14 0.25
C LEU A 109 -14.13 13.23 1.72
N ASP A 110 -13.26 12.88 2.66
CA ASP A 110 -13.54 12.96 4.11
C ASP A 110 -13.54 14.41 4.61
N SER A 111 -12.64 15.26 4.09
CA SER A 111 -12.51 16.67 4.45
C SER A 111 -12.30 17.54 3.20
N PRO A 112 -13.36 17.82 2.43
CA PRO A 112 -13.22 18.53 1.16
C PRO A 112 -12.96 20.02 1.36
N PRO A 113 -12.09 20.63 0.54
CA PRO A 113 -11.88 22.07 0.59
C PRO A 113 -13.16 22.81 0.16
N PRO A 114 -13.38 24.06 0.62
CA PRO A 114 -14.62 24.80 0.36
C PRO A 114 -14.98 24.96 -1.11
N SER A 115 -13.99 24.96 -2.00
CA SER A 115 -14.18 25.03 -3.45
C SER A 115 -14.71 23.73 -4.07
N LEU A 116 -14.44 22.58 -3.47
CA LEU A 116 -14.86 21.26 -3.97
C LEU A 116 -16.10 20.72 -3.27
N ALA A 117 -16.37 21.14 -2.02
CA ALA A 117 -17.53 20.71 -1.26
C ALA A 117 -18.88 20.79 -2.03
N PRO A 118 -19.17 21.85 -2.81
CA PRO A 118 -20.43 21.92 -3.57
C PRO A 118 -20.51 20.94 -4.74
N LEU A 119 -19.36 20.42 -5.21
CA LEU A 119 -19.26 19.54 -6.37
C LEU A 119 -19.28 18.06 -5.99
N ILE A 120 -19.14 17.74 -4.69
CA ILE A 120 -19.10 16.36 -4.22
C ILE A 120 -20.54 15.86 -4.10
N PRO A 121 -20.90 14.76 -4.78
CA PRO A 121 -22.23 14.19 -4.66
C PRO A 121 -22.51 13.75 -3.21
N PRO A 122 -23.74 13.90 -2.72
CA PRO A 122 -24.09 13.53 -1.34
C PRO A 122 -23.89 12.03 -1.04
N TYR A 123 -23.87 11.18 -2.06
CA TYR A 123 -23.58 9.74 -1.93
C TYR A 123 -22.08 9.40 -1.90
N ALA A 124 -21.19 10.36 -2.19
CA ALA A 124 -19.74 10.15 -2.27
C ALA A 124 -19.01 10.39 -0.93
N ALA A 125 -19.72 10.85 0.10
CA ALA A 125 -19.20 11.04 1.46
C ALA A 125 -18.88 9.69 2.16
N PRO A 126 -18.00 9.67 3.18
CA PRO A 126 -17.08 8.56 3.42
C PRO A 126 -17.79 7.33 4.00
N ARG A 127 -17.93 6.30 3.18
CA ARG A 127 -18.23 4.92 3.58
C ARG A 127 -17.35 3.94 2.80
N LEU A 128 -16.08 4.22 2.55
CA LEU A 128 -15.29 3.44 1.60
C LEU A 128 -14.11 2.75 2.32
N ASN A 129 -13.96 1.44 2.10
CA ASN A 129 -12.84 0.61 2.51
C ASN A 129 -11.77 0.65 1.41
N LEU A 130 -10.52 0.98 1.76
CA LEU A 130 -9.36 0.77 0.88
C LEU A 130 -8.64 -0.51 1.32
N SER A 131 -8.65 -1.51 0.46
CA SER A 131 -7.93 -2.77 0.66
C SER A 131 -6.83 -2.92 -0.38
N ILE A 132 -5.67 -3.39 0.04
CA ILE A 132 -4.55 -3.66 -0.86
C ILE A 132 -4.36 -5.14 -0.97
N SER A 133 -4.41 -5.65 -2.19
CA SER A 133 -4.07 -7.04 -2.47
C SER A 133 -2.62 -7.11 -2.95
N GLU A 134 -1.80 -7.89 -2.25
CA GLU A 134 -0.45 -8.24 -2.71
C GLU A 134 -0.44 -9.52 -3.55
N ARG A 135 -1.61 -10.00 -4.00
CA ARG A 135 -1.73 -11.26 -4.73
C ARG A 135 -1.88 -11.01 -6.23
N TYR A 136 -0.91 -11.50 -7.00
CA TYR A 136 -1.18 -12.09 -8.32
C TYR A 136 -0.50 -13.46 -8.34
N GLY A 137 -1.29 -14.53 -8.19
CA GLY A 137 -0.80 -15.90 -8.25
C GLY A 137 -1.60 -16.64 -9.31
N HIS A 138 -0.97 -16.88 -10.46
CA HIS A 138 -1.47 -17.85 -11.44
C HIS A 138 -0.83 -19.20 -11.08
N GLY A 139 -1.63 -20.25 -10.91
CA GLY A 139 -1.09 -21.61 -10.97
C GLY A 139 -0.50 -21.82 -12.37
N LEU A 140 0.71 -22.39 -12.43
CA LEU A 140 1.29 -22.87 -13.69
C LEU A 140 0.55 -24.10 -14.18
#